data_AF-A0A7X7LKU4-F1
#
_entry.id   AF-A0A7X7LKU4-F1
#
_cell.length_a   1.000
_cell.length_b   1.000
_cell.length_c   1.000
_cell.angle_alpha   90.00
_cell.angle_beta   90.00
_cell.angle_gamma   90.00
#
_symmetry.space_group_name_H-M   'P 1'
#
loop_
_entity.id
_entity.type
_entity.pdbx_description
1 polymer ?
#
loop_
_entity_poly.entity_id
_entity_poly.type
_entity_poly.pdbx_seq_one_letter_code
_entity_poly.pdbx_strand_id
1 'polypeptide(L)'
;SNSQYLKYCKDLGIKGHPARFPSKLPEFFIKFLTDEDDLVLDIFAGSNTTGWTAQQLNRRWLSFELDHQYLSASVLRFLDKEPFEDVRPKYEMLQLNKNAGIDAEKLLKQGVLFEPSTLYASTFASPTKQRKEPDLQKSLHTQTHGQKESAAKIKVK
;
A
#
# COMPACT_ATOMS: atom_id res chain seq x y z
N SER A 1 -20.45 9.69 -2.69
CA SER A 1 -19.64 8.55 -3.15
C SER A 1 -20.44 7.27 -2.92
N ASN A 2 -20.94 6.64 -3.97
CA ASN A 2 -21.70 5.37 -3.92
C ASN A 2 -20.78 4.19 -4.25
N SER A 3 -19.78 3.94 -3.40
CA SER A 3 -18.86 2.82 -3.61
C SER A 3 -19.52 1.49 -3.28
N GLN A 4 -19.11 0.40 -3.94
CA GLN A 4 -19.57 -0.97 -3.64
C GLN A 4 -19.50 -1.31 -2.15
N TYR A 5 -18.40 -0.96 -1.48
CA TYR A 5 -18.25 -1.09 -0.01
C TYR A 5 -19.44 -0.52 0.77
N LEU A 6 -19.88 0.70 0.43
CA LEU A 6 -20.99 1.36 1.13
C LEU A 6 -22.32 0.70 0.83
N LYS A 7 -22.49 0.16 -0.39
CA LYS A 7 -23.66 -0.64 -0.76
C LYS A 7 -23.72 -1.89 0.12
N TYR A 8 -22.65 -2.67 0.18
CA TYR A 8 -22.62 -3.86 1.05
C TYR A 8 -22.79 -3.53 2.53
N CYS A 9 -22.18 -2.46 3.04
CA CYS A 9 -22.45 -2.02 4.42
C CYS A 9 -23.94 -1.75 4.66
N LYS A 10 -24.59 -1.04 3.73
CA LYS A 10 -26.03 -0.76 3.80
C LYS A 10 -26.86 -2.04 3.76
N ASP A 11 -26.57 -2.94 2.83
CA ASP A 11 -27.32 -4.19 2.64
C ASP A 11 -27.16 -5.13 3.86
N LEU A 12 -25.99 -5.13 4.51
CA LEU A 12 -25.72 -5.85 5.76
C LEU A 12 -26.29 -5.14 7.01
N GLY A 13 -26.77 -3.91 6.90
CA GLY A 13 -27.24 -3.13 8.06
C GLY A 13 -26.13 -2.63 8.99
N ILE A 14 -24.89 -2.56 8.51
CA ILE A 14 -23.74 -2.09 9.29
C ILE A 14 -23.32 -0.67 8.89
N LYS A 15 -22.70 0.06 9.83
CA LYS A 15 -22.14 1.38 9.54
C LYS A 15 -20.77 1.22 8.86
N GLY A 16 -20.60 1.84 7.70
CA GLY A 16 -19.28 1.96 7.08
C GLY A 16 -18.33 2.79 7.95
N HIS A 17 -17.03 2.58 7.81
CA HIS A 17 -16.02 3.31 8.58
C HIS A 17 -16.22 4.83 8.43
N PRO A 18 -16.21 5.60 9.54
CA PRO A 18 -16.60 7.00 9.54
C PRO A 18 -15.57 7.90 8.87
N ALA A 19 -14.28 7.69 9.15
CA ALA A 19 -13.18 8.52 8.67
C ALA A 19 -12.43 7.84 7.51
N ARG A 20 -13.06 7.72 6.35
CA ARG A 20 -12.43 7.15 5.14
C ARG A 20 -11.93 8.26 4.24
N PHE A 21 -10.72 8.12 3.70
CA PHE A 21 -10.27 8.95 2.60
C PHE A 21 -10.77 8.43 1.23
N PRO A 22 -10.92 9.32 0.23
CA PRO A 22 -11.19 8.93 -1.16
C PRO A 22 -10.05 8.09 -1.74
N SER A 23 -10.35 7.11 -2.60
CA SER A 23 -9.34 6.25 -3.24
C SER A 23 -8.31 7.00 -4.10
N LYS A 24 -8.66 8.18 -4.62
CA LYS A 24 -7.74 9.02 -5.39
C LYS A 24 -6.53 9.49 -4.57
N LEU A 25 -6.68 9.59 -3.24
CA LEU A 25 -5.60 10.03 -2.36
C LEU A 25 -4.46 8.99 -2.29
N PRO A 26 -4.69 7.73 -1.86
CA PRO A 26 -3.65 6.70 -1.89
C PRO A 26 -3.21 6.39 -3.33
N GLU A 27 -4.10 6.47 -4.32
CA GLU A 27 -3.73 6.23 -5.73
C GLU A 27 -2.61 7.16 -6.19
N PHE A 28 -2.69 8.45 -5.83
CA PHE A 28 -1.65 9.43 -6.15
C PHE A 28 -0.29 9.01 -5.56
N PHE A 29 -0.24 8.72 -4.27
CA PHE A 29 1.02 8.38 -3.59
C PHE A 29 1.58 7.04 -4.04
N ILE A 30 0.74 6.03 -4.24
CA ILE A 30 1.17 4.70 -4.71
C ILE A 30 1.79 4.82 -6.10
N LYS A 31 1.14 5.54 -7.03
CA LYS A 31 1.71 5.77 -8.38
C LYS A 31 2.98 6.60 -8.35
N PHE A 32 3.09 7.56 -7.43
CA PHE A 32 4.22 8.48 -7.37
C PHE A 32 5.45 7.85 -6.71
N LEU A 33 5.26 6.96 -5.74
CA LEU A 33 6.34 6.45 -4.87
C LEU A 33 6.68 4.98 -5.12
N THR A 34 5.89 4.23 -5.90
CA THR A 34 6.11 2.79 -6.11
C THR A 34 5.94 2.40 -7.57
N ASP A 35 6.63 1.33 -7.96
CA ASP A 35 6.39 0.60 -9.22
C ASP A 35 5.37 -0.54 -8.99
N GLU A 36 5.02 -1.27 -10.04
CA GLU A 36 4.26 -2.53 -9.91
C GLU A 36 5.05 -3.55 -9.06
N ASP A 37 4.34 -4.45 -8.40
CA ASP A 37 4.89 -5.48 -7.48
C ASP A 37 5.57 -4.98 -6.18
N ASP A 38 5.82 -3.66 -6.06
CA ASP A 38 6.26 -3.05 -4.80
C ASP A 38 5.26 -3.30 -3.66
N LEU A 39 5.77 -3.28 -2.43
CA LEU A 39 4.98 -3.47 -1.22
C LEU A 39 4.49 -2.14 -0.65
N VAL A 40 3.17 -2.00 -0.51
CA VAL A 40 2.52 -0.89 0.19
C VAL A 40 2.07 -1.33 1.58
N LEU A 41 2.50 -0.62 2.62
CA LEU A 41 2.12 -0.88 4.01
C LEU A 41 1.21 0.22 4.56
N ASP A 42 0.08 -0.17 5.14
CA ASP A 42 -0.83 0.72 5.88
C ASP A 42 -1.09 0.18 7.30
N ILE A 43 -0.55 0.86 8.31
CA ILE A 43 -0.65 0.41 9.72
C ILE A 43 -1.96 0.82 10.41
N PHE A 44 -2.81 1.62 9.75
CA PHE A 44 -4.11 2.08 10.28
C PHE A 44 -5.17 2.01 9.18
N ALA A 45 -5.43 0.78 8.72
CA ALA A 45 -6.16 0.54 7.49
C ALA A 45 -7.60 1.07 7.50
N GLY A 46 -8.27 1.05 8.65
CA GLY A 46 -9.69 1.33 8.79
C GLY A 46 -10.50 0.47 7.82
N SER A 47 -11.15 1.12 6.84
CA SER A 47 -11.86 0.38 5.78
C SER A 47 -10.98 -0.27 4.71
N ASN A 48 -9.65 -0.18 4.82
CA ASN A 48 -8.64 -0.66 3.88
C ASN A 48 -8.77 -0.08 2.46
N THR A 49 -8.90 1.25 2.35
CA THR A 49 -8.88 1.91 1.04
C THR A 49 -7.49 1.79 0.40
N THR A 50 -6.40 1.89 1.19
CA THR A 50 -5.02 1.80 0.69
C THR A 50 -4.72 0.44 0.06
N GLY A 51 -4.98 -0.67 0.76
CA GLY A 51 -4.75 -2.01 0.24
C GLY A 51 -5.61 -2.31 -0.98
N TRP A 52 -6.89 -1.88 -0.98
CA TRP A 52 -7.73 -1.99 -2.17
C TRP A 52 -7.15 -1.24 -3.37
N THR A 53 -6.74 0.02 -3.19
CA THR A 53 -6.15 0.82 -4.26
C THR A 53 -4.80 0.25 -4.72
N ALA A 54 -3.96 -0.24 -3.81
CA ALA A 54 -2.71 -0.91 -4.14
C ALA A 54 -2.96 -2.15 -5.01
N GLN A 55 -3.95 -2.97 -4.66
CA GLN A 55 -4.34 -4.15 -5.45
C GLN A 55 -4.82 -3.77 -6.86
N GLN A 56 -5.62 -2.71 -7.00
CA GLN A 56 -6.07 -2.23 -8.33
C GLN A 56 -4.91 -1.72 -9.19
N LEU A 57 -3.80 -1.33 -8.57
CA LEU A 57 -2.59 -0.85 -9.23
C LEU A 57 -1.53 -1.95 -9.37
N ASN A 58 -1.84 -3.23 -9.16
CA ASN A 58 -0.86 -4.33 -9.23
C ASN A 58 0.32 -4.15 -8.25
N ARG A 59 0.06 -3.63 -7.04
CA ARG A 59 1.03 -3.62 -5.93
C ARG A 59 0.69 -4.71 -4.92
N ARG A 60 1.72 -5.22 -4.25
CA ARG A 60 1.55 -6.04 -3.04
C ARG A 60 1.18 -5.11 -1.89
N TRP A 61 0.41 -5.60 -0.93
CA TRP A 61 0.02 -4.77 0.21
C TRP A 61 -0.11 -5.57 1.50
N LEU A 62 0.21 -4.89 2.60
CA LEU A 62 -0.06 -5.32 3.97
C LEU A 62 -0.82 -4.21 4.69
N SER A 63 -1.79 -4.60 5.50
CA SER A 63 -2.57 -3.63 6.25
C SER A 63 -2.92 -4.15 7.64
N PHE A 64 -2.81 -3.28 8.63
CA PHE A 64 -3.14 -3.58 10.02
C PHE A 64 -4.29 -2.70 10.48
N GLU A 65 -5.19 -3.28 11.25
CA GLU A 65 -6.31 -2.58 11.88
C GLU A 65 -6.59 -3.25 13.23
N LEU A 66 -6.77 -2.43 14.26
CA LEU A 66 -7.01 -2.91 15.62
C LEU A 66 -8.48 -3.26 15.84
N ASP A 67 -9.39 -2.49 15.23
CA ASP A 67 -10.82 -2.74 15.34
C ASP A 67 -11.23 -3.88 14.40
N HIS A 68 -11.56 -5.02 15.00
CA HIS A 68 -12.00 -6.21 14.29
C HIS A 68 -13.21 -5.96 13.37
N GLN A 69 -14.13 -5.07 13.74
CA GLN A 69 -15.29 -4.76 12.92
C GLN A 69 -14.88 -4.01 11.66
N TYR A 70 -13.90 -3.10 11.77
CA TYR A 70 -13.34 -2.41 10.61
C TYR A 70 -12.56 -3.36 9.71
N LEU A 71 -11.73 -4.22 10.29
CA LEU A 71 -11.00 -5.25 9.57
C LEU A 71 -11.95 -6.19 8.80
N SER A 72 -12.98 -6.71 9.46
CA SER A 72 -13.99 -7.60 8.84
C SER A 72 -14.79 -6.89 7.75
N ALA A 73 -15.22 -5.65 7.98
CA ALA A 73 -15.94 -4.86 6.98
C ALA A 73 -15.05 -4.51 5.79
N SER A 74 -13.73 -4.40 5.96
CA SER A 74 -12.80 -4.05 4.89
C SER A 74 -12.81 -5.08 3.74
N VAL A 75 -13.08 -6.36 4.05
CA VAL A 75 -13.19 -7.46 3.06
C VAL A 75 -14.24 -7.16 1.99
N LEU A 76 -15.30 -6.40 2.32
CA LEU A 76 -16.35 -6.01 1.38
C LEU A 76 -15.84 -5.19 0.18
N ARG A 77 -14.62 -4.63 0.26
CA ARG A 77 -13.97 -3.97 -0.89
C ARG A 77 -13.43 -4.94 -1.94
N PHE A 78 -13.16 -6.17 -1.55
CA PHE A 78 -12.46 -7.17 -2.36
C PHE A 78 -13.39 -8.23 -2.95
N LEU A 79 -14.69 -8.17 -2.65
CA LEU A 79 -15.69 -9.06 -3.23
C LEU A 79 -16.04 -8.58 -4.65
N ASP A 80 -15.98 -9.46 -5.64
CA ASP A 80 -16.22 -9.12 -7.05
C ASP A 80 -17.71 -9.11 -7.39
N LYS A 81 -18.42 -8.04 -6.99
CA LYS A 81 -19.86 -7.84 -7.24
C LYS A 81 -20.71 -9.10 -7.00
N GLU A 82 -20.34 -9.88 -6.00
CA GLU A 82 -21.05 -11.10 -5.65
C GLU A 82 -22.50 -10.79 -5.23
N PRO A 83 -23.44 -11.73 -5.49
CA PRO A 83 -24.79 -11.67 -4.92
C PRO A 83 -24.74 -11.47 -3.42
N PHE A 84 -25.70 -10.72 -2.87
CA PHE A 84 -25.70 -10.37 -1.45
C PHE A 84 -25.80 -11.62 -0.54
N GLU A 85 -26.47 -12.64 -1.03
CA GLU A 85 -26.67 -13.96 -0.43
C GLU A 85 -25.34 -14.64 -0.09
N ASP A 86 -24.30 -14.40 -0.89
CA ASP A 86 -22.96 -14.97 -0.69
C ASP A 86 -22.08 -14.08 0.21
N VAL A 87 -22.40 -12.79 0.30
CA VAL A 87 -21.63 -11.78 1.05
C VAL A 87 -21.87 -11.90 2.56
N ARG A 88 -23.13 -12.05 2.97
CA ARG A 88 -23.52 -12.09 4.40
C ARG A 88 -22.82 -13.22 5.16
N PRO A 89 -22.85 -14.49 4.71
CA PRO A 89 -22.19 -15.57 5.44
C PRO A 89 -20.68 -15.34 5.60
N LYS A 90 -20.02 -14.79 4.57
CA LYS A 90 -18.58 -14.48 4.62
C LYS A 90 -18.28 -13.42 5.69
N TYR A 91 -19.06 -12.35 5.74
CA TYR A 91 -18.92 -11.30 6.74
C TYR A 91 -19.19 -11.81 8.17
N GLU A 92 -20.25 -12.59 8.36
CA GLU A 92 -20.60 -13.17 9.67
C GLU A 92 -19.53 -14.15 10.16
N MET A 93 -18.99 -14.99 9.27
CA MET A 93 -17.89 -15.91 9.59
C MET A 93 -16.62 -15.19 10.08
N LEU A 94 -16.29 -14.04 9.47
CA LEU A 94 -15.17 -13.22 9.93
C LEU A 94 -15.46 -12.63 11.31
N GLN A 95 -16.64 -12.05 11.51
CA GLN A 95 -17.05 -11.45 12.79
C GLN A 95 -17.09 -12.44 13.97
N LEU A 96 -17.42 -13.72 13.71
CA LEU A 96 -17.44 -14.77 14.72
C LEU A 96 -16.02 -15.22 15.11
N ASN A 97 -15.08 -15.20 14.19
CA ASN A 97 -13.70 -15.62 14.44
C ASN A 97 -12.80 -14.41 14.77
N LYS A 98 -12.96 -13.83 15.96
CA LYS A 98 -12.10 -12.74 16.46
C LYS A 98 -10.60 -13.06 16.49
N ASN A 99 -10.28 -14.36 16.59
CA ASN A 99 -8.92 -14.91 16.56
C ASN A 99 -8.59 -15.61 15.25
N ALA A 100 -9.50 -15.63 14.26
CA ALA A 100 -9.03 -15.79 12.89
C ALA A 100 -8.29 -14.49 12.59
N GLY A 101 -7.01 -14.45 12.97
CA GLY A 101 -6.05 -13.82 12.07
C GLY A 101 -6.45 -14.33 10.70
N ILE A 102 -6.94 -13.41 9.86
CA ILE A 102 -7.42 -13.73 8.52
C ILE A 102 -6.34 -14.63 7.96
N ASP A 103 -6.67 -15.91 7.76
CA ASP A 103 -5.68 -16.93 7.49
C ASP A 103 -4.96 -16.51 6.21
N ALA A 104 -3.74 -16.00 6.39
CA ALA A 104 -2.95 -15.45 5.31
C ALA A 104 -2.68 -16.55 4.28
N GLU A 105 -2.75 -17.84 4.69
CA GLU A 105 -2.66 -19.01 3.82
C GLU A 105 -3.93 -19.26 2.97
N LYS A 106 -5.11 -18.80 3.38
CA LYS A 106 -6.34 -18.91 2.57
C LYS A 106 -6.69 -17.65 1.80
N LEU A 107 -6.21 -16.48 2.22
CA LEU A 107 -6.20 -15.25 1.41
C LEU A 107 -4.88 -15.03 0.66
N LEU A 108 -4.18 -16.13 0.32
CA LEU A 108 -2.98 -16.18 -0.53
C LEU A 108 -3.25 -15.66 -1.96
N LYS A 109 -3.45 -14.36 -2.10
CA LYS A 109 -2.62 -13.56 -3.01
C LYS A 109 -1.43 -12.93 -2.28
N GLN A 110 -1.44 -12.93 -0.95
CA GLN A 110 -0.36 -12.39 -0.12
C GLN A 110 0.83 -13.32 0.10
N GLY A 111 0.80 -14.63 -0.21
CA GLY A 111 2.01 -15.46 -0.10
C GLY A 111 3.08 -15.14 -1.14
N VAL A 112 2.72 -14.36 -2.16
CA VAL A 112 3.67 -13.74 -3.07
C VAL A 112 4.47 -12.61 -2.38
N LEU A 113 4.21 -12.32 -1.10
CA LEU A 113 5.02 -11.37 -0.33
C LEU A 113 6.45 -11.88 -0.06
N PHE A 114 6.65 -13.19 0.00
CA PHE A 114 7.93 -13.80 0.40
C PHE A 114 8.58 -14.67 -0.69
N GLU A 115 7.90 -14.92 -1.81
CA GLU A 115 8.51 -15.62 -2.95
C GLU A 115 9.40 -14.67 -3.78
N PRO A 116 10.60 -15.11 -4.21
CA PRO A 116 11.49 -14.28 -5.03
C PRO A 116 10.84 -13.90 -6.36
N SER A 117 11.03 -12.64 -6.77
CA SER A 117 10.47 -12.02 -7.98
C SER A 117 10.72 -12.77 -9.30
N THR A 118 11.62 -13.75 -9.31
CA THR A 118 12.02 -14.51 -10.49
C THR A 118 10.95 -15.47 -11.02
N LEU A 119 10.05 -15.98 -10.17
CA LEU A 119 8.99 -16.89 -10.60
C LEU A 119 7.83 -16.17 -11.32
N TYR A 120 7.56 -14.91 -10.97
CA TYR A 120 6.44 -14.13 -11.52
C TYR A 120 6.72 -13.64 -12.96
N ALA A 121 7.97 -13.29 -13.25
CA ALA A 121 8.41 -12.82 -14.58
C ALA A 121 8.18 -13.84 -15.71
N SER A 122 8.14 -15.14 -15.39
CA SER A 122 7.97 -16.20 -16.38
C SER A 122 6.52 -16.43 -16.82
N THR A 123 5.54 -16.04 -16.00
CA THR A 123 4.11 -16.33 -16.28
C THR A 123 3.41 -15.18 -17.01
N PHE A 124 3.86 -13.94 -16.81
CA PHE A 124 3.30 -12.76 -17.49
C PHE A 124 4.38 -11.72 -17.82
N ALA A 125 5.33 -12.08 -18.68
CA ALA A 125 6.31 -11.13 -19.18
C ALA A 125 5.63 -10.10 -20.10
N SER A 126 5.35 -8.90 -19.59
CA SER A 126 5.30 -7.69 -20.40
C SER A 126 6.66 -6.99 -20.40
N PRO A 127 7.02 -6.24 -21.46
CA PRO A 127 8.36 -5.69 -21.61
C PRO A 127 8.62 -4.62 -20.55
N THR A 128 9.49 -4.94 -19.59
CA THR A 128 9.92 -4.06 -18.52
C THR A 128 10.74 -2.90 -19.10
N LYS A 129 10.36 -1.66 -18.79
CA LYS A 129 11.18 -0.49 -19.10
C LYS A 129 12.34 -0.46 -18.12
N GLN A 130 13.57 -0.57 -18.61
CA GLN A 130 14.77 -0.47 -17.78
C GLN A 130 14.78 0.85 -17.01
N ARG A 131 14.82 0.77 -15.68
CA ARG A 131 15.08 1.90 -14.79
C ARG A 131 16.56 2.29 -14.97
N LYS A 132 16.83 3.49 -15.46
CA LYS A 132 18.20 4.05 -15.41
C LYS A 132 18.48 4.43 -13.96
N GLU A 133 19.51 3.86 -13.35
CA GLU A 133 20.07 4.40 -12.12
C GLU A 133 20.52 5.85 -12.37
N PRO A 134 20.28 6.78 -11.43
CA PRO A 134 20.93 8.07 -11.49
C PRO A 134 22.44 7.88 -11.21
N ASP A 135 23.27 8.25 -12.19
CA ASP A 135 24.75 8.22 -12.11
C ASP A 135 25.24 8.94 -10.84
N LEU A 136 25.67 8.17 -9.83
CA LEU A 136 26.29 8.69 -8.62
C LEU A 136 27.70 9.29 -8.84
N GLN A 137 28.22 9.31 -10.07
CA GLN A 137 29.59 9.76 -10.39
C GLN A 137 29.72 11.23 -10.83
N LYS A 138 28.66 12.05 -10.78
CA LYS A 138 28.74 13.47 -11.21
C LYS A 138 28.78 14.52 -10.09
N SER A 139 29.09 14.18 -8.84
CA SER A 139 29.31 15.20 -7.78
C SER A 139 30.72 15.28 -7.19
N LEU A 140 31.65 14.44 -7.64
CA LEU A 140 33.06 14.49 -7.22
C LEU A 140 33.90 15.08 -8.35
N HIS A 141 33.74 16.37 -8.70
CA HIS A 141 34.73 17.17 -9.45
C HIS A 141 34.30 18.65 -9.50
N THR A 142 34.31 19.33 -8.35
CA THR A 142 34.54 20.80 -8.26
C THR A 142 34.61 21.19 -6.79
N GLN A 143 35.81 21.20 -6.21
CA GLN A 143 36.27 22.15 -5.18
C GLN A 143 37.65 21.75 -4.67
N THR A 144 38.69 22.06 -5.44
CA THR A 144 40.07 22.17 -4.96
C THR A 144 40.77 23.28 -5.72
N HIS A 145 40.60 24.55 -5.31
CA HIS A 145 41.64 25.57 -5.39
C HIS A 145 41.19 26.89 -4.73
N GLY A 146 41.97 27.36 -3.75
CA GLY A 146 42.04 28.80 -3.45
C GLY A 146 41.78 29.27 -2.02
N GLN A 147 42.24 28.59 -0.96
CA GLN A 147 42.48 29.28 0.31
C GLN A 147 43.83 30.00 0.23
N LYS A 148 43.80 31.30 -0.11
CA LYS A 148 44.92 32.21 0.18
C LYS A 148 44.75 32.74 1.60
N GLU A 149 45.76 32.51 2.41
CA GLU A 149 45.96 33.09 3.73
C GLU A 149 45.88 34.62 3.66
N SER A 150 45.21 35.23 4.64
CA SER A 150 45.38 36.65 4.96
C SER A 150 45.56 36.78 6.47
N ALA A 151 46.79 37.06 6.87
CA ALA A 151 47.19 37.29 8.24
C ALA A 151 46.62 38.64 8.73
N ALA A 152 45.70 38.59 9.70
CA ALA A 152 45.26 39.77 10.43
C ALA A 152 46.30 40.15 11.49
N LYS A 153 46.92 41.33 11.35
CA LYS A 153 47.80 41.94 12.34
C LYS A 153 47.00 42.34 13.59
N ILE A 154 47.33 41.76 14.72
CA ILE A 154 46.89 42.19 16.06
C ILE A 154 47.69 43.45 16.42
N LYS A 155 46.99 44.55 16.73
CA LYS A 155 47.59 45.79 17.23
C LYS A 155 47.23 45.94 18.70
N VAL A 156 48.22 45.76 19.56
CA VAL A 156 48.15 46.01 21.00
C VAL A 156 48.08 47.52 21.23
N LYS A 157 47.16 47.95 22.10
CA LYS A 157 47.11 49.26 22.73
C LYS A 157 46.99 49.05 24.23
#